data_AF-A0A968JNW4-F1
#
_entry.id   AF-A0A968JNW4-F1
#
_cell.length_a   1.000
_cell.length_b   1.000
_cell.length_c   1.000
_cell.angle_alpha   90.00
_cell.angle_beta   90.00
_cell.angle_gamma   90.00
#
_symmetry.space_group_name_H-M   'P 1'
#
loop_
_entity.id
_entity.type
_entity.pdbx_description
1 polymer ?
#
loop_
_entity_poly.entity_id
_entity_poly.type
_entity_poly.pdbx_seq_one_letter_code
_entity_poly.pdbx_strand_id
1 'polypeptide(L)'
;MVYIFAGIIALLVFFAVVSDNVLIGGAVGDVYKNSPSVVGNFTSILTIFGLLFATAFFNNAALRDHKYNFSQILFSTPLNKAGYFFGRFLGAWLLSTLVMTGIYIGMT
;
A
#
# COMPACT_ATOMS: atom_id res chain seq x y z
N MET A 1 8.69 -6.23 -3.56
CA MET A 1 8.30 -5.05 -2.76
C MET A 1 6.80 -5.05 -2.51
N VAL A 2 5.96 -4.92 -3.54
CA VAL A 2 4.48 -4.88 -3.40
C VAL A 2 3.93 -6.07 -2.60
N TYR A 3 4.28 -7.30 -2.99
CA TYR A 3 3.88 -8.53 -2.28
C TYR A 3 4.37 -8.60 -0.81
N ILE A 4 5.54 -8.02 -0.51
CA ILE A 4 6.08 -7.98 0.85
C ILE A 4 5.23 -7.06 1.71
N PHE A 5 4.99 -5.83 1.25
CA PHE A 5 4.17 -4.86 1.99
C PHE A 5 2.71 -5.32 2.10
N ALA A 6 2.13 -5.89 1.04
CA ALA A 6 0.80 -6.47 1.09
C ALA A 6 0.72 -7.63 2.09
N GLY A 7 1.72 -8.52 2.10
CA GLY A 7 1.81 -9.61 3.07
C GLY A 7 1.97 -9.14 4.51
N ILE A 8 2.79 -8.10 4.76
CA ILE A 8 2.96 -7.50 6.09
C ILE A 8 1.63 -6.94 6.60
N ILE A 9 0.92 -6.17 5.78
CA ILE A 9 -0.37 -5.59 6.17
C ILE A 9 -1.40 -6.70 6.40
N ALA A 10 -1.49 -7.68 5.50
CA ALA A 10 -2.43 -8.78 5.65
C ALA A 10 -2.16 -9.60 6.91
N LEU A 11 -0.90 -9.94 7.20
CA LEU A 11 -0.54 -10.67 8.41
C LEU A 11 -0.81 -9.85 9.67
N LEU A 12 -0.49 -8.55 9.66
CA LEU A 12 -0.74 -7.67 10.80
C LEU A 12 -2.23 -7.59 11.14
N VAL A 13 -3.09 -7.45 10.12
CA VAL A 13 -4.55 -7.46 10.31
C VAL A 13 -5.04 -8.85 10.73
N PHE A 14 -4.53 -9.91 10.11
CA PHE A 14 -4.90 -11.29 10.45
C PHE A 14 -4.61 -11.63 11.92
N PHE A 15 -3.42 -11.28 12.42
CA PHE A 15 -3.08 -11.51 13.83
C PHE A 15 -3.95 -10.68 14.78
N ALA A 16 -4.33 -9.46 14.38
CA ALA A 16 -5.25 -8.61 15.13
C ALA A 16 -6.70 -9.14 15.13
N VAL A 17 -7.11 -9.87 14.10
CA VAL A 17 -8.44 -10.50 14.04
C VAL A 17 -8.45 -11.82 14.81
N VAL A 18 -7.42 -12.65 14.68
CA VAL A 18 -7.37 -13.98 15.31
C VAL A 18 -7.10 -13.92 16.82
N SER A 19 -6.30 -12.94 17.30
CA SER A 19 -5.88 -12.85 18.70
C SER A 19 -6.43 -11.60 19.38
N ASP A 20 -7.06 -11.77 20.54
CA ASP A 20 -7.57 -10.65 21.36
C ASP A 20 -6.46 -9.87 22.07
N ASN A 21 -5.22 -10.39 22.07
CA ASN A 21 -4.06 -9.69 22.62
C ASN A 21 -3.56 -8.56 21.71
N VAL A 22 -3.95 -8.54 20.44
CA VAL A 22 -3.49 -7.55 19.46
C VAL A 22 -4.63 -6.59 19.15
N LEU A 23 -4.59 -5.43 19.80
CA LEU A 23 -5.64 -4.41 19.70
C LEU A 23 -5.22 -3.29 18.74
N ILE A 24 -6.01 -3.10 17.68
CA ILE A 24 -5.84 -1.99 16.71
C ILE A 24 -7.06 -1.08 16.80
N GLY A 25 -6.86 0.13 17.33
CA GLY A 25 -7.93 1.12 17.46
C GLY A 25 -8.85 0.95 18.68
N GLY A 26 -8.50 0.07 19.64
CA GLY A 26 -9.22 -0.14 20.90
C GLY A 26 -9.81 -1.55 21.04
N ALA A 27 -10.51 -1.79 22.15
CA ALA A 27 -11.20 -3.06 22.38
C ALA A 27 -12.40 -3.19 21.44
N VAL A 28 -12.43 -4.28 20.68
CA VAL A 28 -13.64 -4.70 19.97
C VAL A 28 -14.60 -5.18 21.06
N GLY A 29 -15.66 -4.41 21.32
CA GLY A 29 -16.69 -4.76 22.28
C GLY A 29 -17.52 -5.96 21.81
N ASP A 30 -18.79 -6.02 22.20
CA ASP A 30 -19.71 -7.12 21.87
C ASP A 30 -20.23 -7.05 20.41
N VAL A 31 -19.30 -6.88 19.46
CA VAL A 31 -19.55 -6.65 18.04
C VAL A 31 -18.65 -7.56 17.22
N TYR A 32 -19.17 -8.11 16.13
CA TYR A 32 -18.38 -8.93 15.21
C TYR A 32 -17.11 -8.20 14.75
N LYS A 33 -15.98 -8.94 14.76
CA LYS A 33 -14.69 -8.43 14.28
C LYS A 33 -14.73 -8.00 12.81
N ASN A 34 -15.60 -8.59 12.00
CA ASN A 34 -15.84 -8.20 10.60
C ASN A 34 -16.99 -7.18 10.42
N SER A 35 -17.38 -6.46 11.49
CA SER A 35 -18.42 -5.44 11.37
C SER A 35 -17.90 -4.20 10.61
N PRO A 36 -18.77 -3.48 9.87
CA PRO A 36 -18.37 -2.30 9.10
C PRO A 36 -17.65 -1.23 9.94
N SER A 37 -18.05 -1.07 11.21
CA SER A 37 -17.42 -0.14 12.14
C SER A 37 -15.97 -0.54 12.48
N VAL A 38 -15.70 -1.85 12.67
CA VAL A 38 -14.35 -2.35 12.93
C VAL A 38 -13.49 -2.24 11.66
N VAL A 39 -14.03 -2.63 10.50
CA VAL A 39 -13.33 -2.50 9.20
C VAL A 39 -12.94 -1.04 8.95
N GLY A 40 -13.86 -0.10 9.21
CA GLY A 40 -13.63 1.33 9.06
C GLY A 40 -12.52 1.86 9.96
N ASN A 41 -12.47 1.41 11.22
CA ASN A 41 -11.40 1.78 12.17
C ASN A 41 -10.04 1.24 11.74
N PHE A 42 -9.96 -0.03 11.40
CA PHE A 42 -8.73 -0.66 10.90
C PHE A 42 -8.22 0.07 9.64
N THR A 43 -9.11 0.31 8.68
CA THR A 43 -8.77 1.01 7.44
C THR A 43 -8.29 2.43 7.72
N SER A 44 -8.95 3.18 8.59
CA SER A 44 -8.58 4.56 8.92
C SER A 44 -7.19 4.65 9.54
N ILE A 45 -6.88 3.78 10.51
CA ILE A 45 -5.58 3.76 11.18
C ILE A 45 -4.48 3.29 10.22
N LEU A 46 -4.71 2.16 9.53
CA LEU A 46 -3.70 1.56 8.65
C LEU A 46 -3.43 2.38 7.40
N THR A 47 -4.38 3.19 6.93
CA THR A 47 -4.16 4.10 5.79
C THR A 47 -3.16 5.20 6.14
N ILE A 48 -3.14 5.68 7.38
CA ILE A 48 -2.14 6.67 7.84
C ILE A 48 -0.73 6.07 7.74
N PHE A 49 -0.55 4.84 8.22
CA PHE A 49 0.70 4.10 8.04
C PHE A 49 0.96 3.74 6.57
N GLY A 50 -0.10 3.53 5.81
CA GLY A 50 -0.09 3.29 4.36
C GLY A 50 0.58 4.40 3.56
N LEU A 51 0.49 5.66 4.02
CA LEU A 51 1.18 6.78 3.40
C LEU A 51 2.70 6.60 3.42
N LEU A 52 3.25 5.98 4.48
CA LEU A 52 4.69 5.67 4.53
C LEU A 52 5.08 4.68 3.44
N PHE A 53 4.27 3.65 3.21
CA PHE A 53 4.50 2.71 2.12
C PHE A 53 4.37 3.37 0.74
N ALA A 54 3.40 4.27 0.57
CA ALA A 54 3.24 5.04 -0.67
C ALA A 54 4.53 5.79 -1.02
N THR A 55 5.15 6.50 -0.07
CA THR A 55 6.42 7.22 -0.34
C THR A 55 7.52 6.30 -0.84
N ALA A 56 7.64 5.08 -0.31
CA ALA A 56 8.63 4.10 -0.76
C ALA A 56 8.37 3.63 -2.21
N PHE A 57 7.09 3.43 -2.58
CA PHE A 57 6.72 3.08 -3.96
C PHE A 57 7.00 4.20 -4.96
N PHE A 58 6.63 5.44 -4.60
CA PHE A 58 6.91 6.61 -5.44
C PHE A 58 8.41 6.85 -5.61
N ASN A 59 9.20 6.70 -4.54
CA ASN A 59 10.66 6.83 -4.60
C ASN A 59 11.29 5.78 -5.53
N ASN A 60 10.86 4.51 -5.39
CA ASN A 60 11.37 3.44 -6.25
C ASN A 60 10.97 3.67 -7.72
N ALA A 61 9.73 4.08 -7.99
CA ALA A 61 9.29 4.42 -9.34
C ALA A 61 10.15 5.56 -9.94
N ALA A 62 10.44 6.61 -9.16
CA ALA A 62 11.26 7.73 -9.61
C ALA A 62 12.71 7.31 -9.91
N LEU A 63 13.36 6.57 -9.01
CA LEU A 63 14.78 6.22 -9.11
C LEU A 63 15.08 5.02 -10.01
N ARG A 64 14.06 4.23 -10.41
CA ARG A 64 14.25 3.00 -11.18
C ARG A 64 15.10 3.18 -12.44
N ASP A 65 14.87 4.24 -13.21
CA ASP A 65 15.57 4.43 -14.50
C ASP A 65 17.03 4.83 -14.29
N HIS A 66 17.31 5.60 -13.25
CA HIS A 66 18.68 5.94 -12.87
C HIS A 66 19.43 4.72 -12.34
N LYS A 67 18.76 3.87 -11.55
CA LYS A 67 19.35 2.65 -10.99
C LYS A 67 19.75 1.63 -12.05
N TYR A 68 18.98 1.54 -13.15
CA TYR A 68 19.23 0.60 -14.24
C TYR A 68 19.86 1.26 -15.48
N ASN A 69 20.33 2.51 -15.37
CA ASN A 69 20.92 3.28 -16.48
C ASN A 69 20.04 3.38 -17.74
N PHE A 70 18.72 3.27 -17.58
CA PHE A 70 17.76 3.30 -18.69
C PHE A 70 17.40 4.72 -19.14
N SER A 71 17.84 5.73 -18.38
CA SER A 71 17.54 7.14 -18.63
C SER A 71 17.95 7.59 -20.04
N GLN A 72 19.12 7.17 -20.52
CA GLN A 72 19.62 7.57 -21.85
C GLN A 72 18.75 7.06 -22.99
N ILE A 73 18.31 5.80 -22.91
CA ILE A 73 17.41 5.18 -23.91
C ILE A 73 16.06 5.90 -23.88
N LEU A 74 15.53 6.14 -22.68
CA LEU A 74 14.23 6.77 -22.50
C LEU A 74 14.19 8.19 -23.06
N PHE A 75 15.26 8.98 -22.84
CA PHE A 75 15.36 10.35 -23.34
C PHE A 75 15.71 10.45 -24.84
N SER A 76 16.17 9.35 -25.46
CA SER A 76 16.38 9.28 -26.92
C SER A 76 15.10 8.97 -27.72
N THR A 77 14.05 8.52 -27.05
CA THR A 77 12.74 8.20 -27.65
C THR A 77 11.84 9.45 -27.64
N PRO A 78 10.96 9.69 -28.63
CA PRO A 78 10.03 10.83 -28.63
C PRO A 78 8.92 10.67 -27.57
N LEU A 79 9.30 10.82 -26.29
CA LEU A 79 8.40 10.75 -25.14
C LEU A 79 7.97 12.15 -24.71
N ASN A 80 6.64 12.33 -24.57
CA ASN A 80 6.09 13.54 -23.99
C ASN A 80 6.37 13.58 -22.47
N LYS A 81 6.81 14.73 -21.95
CA LYS A 81 7.09 14.96 -20.51
C LYS A 81 5.90 14.57 -19.62
N ALA A 82 4.68 14.93 -20.05
CA ALA A 82 3.46 14.60 -19.32
C ALA A 82 3.22 13.09 -19.26
N GLY A 83 3.40 12.39 -20.39
CA GLY A 83 3.23 10.93 -20.45
C GLY A 83 4.25 10.18 -19.58
N TYR A 84 5.50 10.65 -19.55
CA TYR A 84 6.53 10.10 -18.68
C TYR A 84 6.19 10.27 -17.19
N PHE A 85 5.78 11.48 -16.79
CA PHE A 85 5.40 11.77 -15.40
C PHE A 85 4.15 10.99 -14.98
N PHE A 86 3.05 11.11 -15.73
CA PHE A 86 1.78 10.47 -15.38
C PHE A 86 1.86 8.95 -15.46
N GLY A 87 2.61 8.37 -16.40
CA GLY A 87 2.79 6.92 -16.45
C GLY A 87 3.43 6.37 -15.16
N ARG A 88 4.48 7.05 -14.66
CA ARG A 88 5.16 6.68 -13.42
C ARG A 88 4.31 6.95 -12.19
N PHE A 89 3.63 8.09 -12.16
CA PHE A 89 2.72 8.47 -11.09
C PHE A 89 1.57 7.47 -10.96
N LEU A 90 0.87 7.16 -12.05
CA LEU A 90 -0.25 6.23 -12.06
C LEU A 90 0.20 4.80 -11.72
N GLY A 91 1.37 4.38 -12.20
CA GLY A 91 1.95 3.09 -11.82
C GLY A 91 2.21 3.00 -10.32
N ALA A 92 2.87 4.00 -9.73
CA ALA A 92 3.12 4.03 -8.29
C ALA A 92 1.83 4.14 -7.47
N TRP A 93 0.87 4.95 -7.93
CA TRP A 93 -0.45 5.10 -7.32
C TRP A 93 -1.20 3.77 -7.28
N LEU A 94 -1.36 3.10 -8.42
CA LEU A 94 -2.02 1.79 -8.51
C LEU A 94 -1.36 0.74 -7.60
N LEU A 95 -0.03 0.68 -7.60
CA LEU A 95 0.70 -0.26 -6.74
C LEU A 95 0.50 0.07 -5.25
N SER A 96 0.49 1.35 -4.87
CA SER A 96 0.25 1.76 -3.49
C SER A 96 -1.16 1.41 -3.02
N THR A 97 -2.17 1.57 -3.88
CA THR A 97 -3.56 1.19 -3.59
C THR A 97 -3.71 -0.32 -3.48
N LEU A 98 -3.03 -1.08 -4.34
CA LEU A 98 -3.06 -2.55 -4.29
C LEU A 98 -2.50 -3.08 -2.97
N VAL A 99 -1.48 -2.44 -2.40
CA VAL A 99 -0.98 -2.85 -1.08
C VAL A 99 -2.02 -2.63 0.02
N MET A 100 -2.84 -1.57 -0.07
CA MET A 100 -3.91 -1.31 0.89
C MET A 100 -5.03 -2.36 0.83
N THR A 101 -5.20 -3.08 -0.29
CA THR A 101 -6.18 -4.18 -0.34
C THR A 101 -5.79 -5.35 0.58
N GLY A 102 -4.54 -5.42 1.01
CA GLY A 102 -4.07 -6.36 2.03
C GLY A 102 -4.82 -6.25 3.36
N ILE A 103 -5.37 -5.07 3.69
CA ILE A 103 -6.18 -4.86 4.89
C ILE A 103 -7.43 -5.76 4.84
N TYR A 104 -8.14 -5.73 3.72
CA TYR A 104 -9.36 -6.52 3.54
C TYR A 104 -9.07 -8.02 3.49
N ILE A 105 -7.95 -8.42 2.86
CA ILE A 105 -7.53 -9.83 2.81
C ILE A 105 -7.17 -10.36 4.19
N GLY A 106 -6.54 -9.56 5.04
CA GLY A 106 -6.21 -9.99 6.41
C GLY A 106 -7.44 -10.06 7.33
N MET A 107 -8.57 -9.49 6.92
CA MET A 107 -9.78 -9.39 7.73
C MET A 107 -10.78 -10.53 7.49
N THR A 108 -10.64 -11.24 6.37
CA THR A 108 -11.40 -12.46 6.06
C THR A 108 -10.83 -13.66 6.79
#